data_AF-A0A0T6BF17-F1
#
_entry.id   AF-A0A0T6BF17-F1
#
_cell.length_a   1.000
_cell.length_b   1.000
_cell.length_c   1.000
_cell.angle_alpha   90.00
_cell.angle_beta   90.00
_cell.angle_gamma   90.00
#
_symmetry.space_group_name_H-M   'P 1'
#
loop_
_entity.id
_entity.type
_entity.pdbx_description
1 polymer ?
#
loop_
_entity_poly.entity_id
_entity_poly.type
_entity_poly.pdbx_seq_one_letter_code
_entity_poly.pdbx_strand_id
1 'polypeptide(L)'
;MAFNGDGPLNKRQRTEVESTNNRAHTGYNTTEEPRRKRQDEAKPNHILLFTIINPMYPITVDVLHTICQSSGQVLRIVIFKKNGVQAMVEFDSIESAIRAK
;
A
#
# COMPACT_ATOMS: atom_id res chain seq x y z
N MET A 1 -57.40 -1.23 0.80
CA MET A 1 -57.52 -2.67 0.46
C MET A 1 -57.48 -2.78 -1.06
N ALA A 2 -56.83 -3.70 -1.75
CA ALA A 2 -55.68 -4.58 -1.57
C ALA A 2 -55.37 -5.10 -3.00
N PHE A 3 -54.13 -5.53 -3.23
CA PHE A 3 -53.48 -5.88 -4.50
C PHE A 3 -54.11 -7.09 -5.24
N ASN A 4 -53.93 -7.17 -6.57
CA ASN A 4 -53.33 -8.31 -7.31
C ASN A 4 -53.62 -8.25 -8.83
N GLY A 5 -52.60 -8.46 -9.67
CA GLY A 5 -52.81 -8.73 -11.10
C GLY A 5 -51.57 -8.63 -11.99
N ASP A 6 -50.65 -9.57 -11.81
CA ASP A 6 -49.56 -10.06 -12.68
C ASP A 6 -49.60 -9.67 -14.18
N GLY A 7 -48.47 -9.18 -14.71
CA GLY A 7 -48.24 -8.92 -16.13
C GLY A 7 -46.96 -9.59 -16.64
N PRO A 8 -46.97 -10.32 -17.77
CA PRO A 8 -45.82 -11.09 -18.22
C PRO A 8 -44.83 -10.22 -18.99
N LEU A 9 -43.55 -10.23 -18.59
CA LEU A 9 -42.47 -9.60 -19.36
C LEU A 9 -41.80 -10.64 -20.26
N ASN A 10 -42.29 -10.66 -21.50
CA ASN A 10 -41.73 -11.42 -22.61
C ASN A 10 -40.36 -10.86 -23.03
N LYS A 11 -39.41 -11.77 -23.29
CA LYS A 11 -38.07 -11.50 -23.84
C LYS A 11 -38.13 -10.63 -25.11
N ARG A 12 -37.33 -9.55 -25.17
CA ARG A 12 -36.94 -8.89 -26.42
C ARG A 12 -35.44 -8.62 -26.48
N GLN A 13 -34.95 -8.66 -27.71
CA GLN A 13 -33.62 -9.04 -28.18
C GLN A 13 -32.89 -7.83 -28.76
N ARG A 14 -31.57 -7.78 -28.49
CA ARG A 14 -30.46 -7.20 -29.29
C ARG A 14 -30.42 -5.68 -29.53
N THR A 15 -29.27 -5.09 -29.20
CA THR A 15 -28.67 -4.01 -29.98
C THR A 15 -27.16 -4.22 -30.06
N GLU A 16 -26.63 -4.29 -31.28
CA GLU A 16 -25.20 -4.24 -31.57
C GLU A 16 -24.69 -2.81 -31.47
N VAL A 17 -23.50 -2.61 -30.89
CA VAL A 17 -22.65 -1.46 -31.15
C VAL A 17 -21.19 -1.92 -31.03
N GLU A 18 -20.55 -2.10 -32.17
CA GLU A 18 -19.09 -2.18 -32.26
C GLU A 18 -18.54 -0.77 -32.21
N SER A 19 -17.65 -0.50 -31.26
CA SER A 19 -16.70 0.62 -31.33
C SER A 19 -15.50 0.30 -30.46
N THR A 20 -14.35 0.32 -31.13
CA THR A 20 -12.99 0.19 -30.64
C THR A 20 -12.70 1.15 -29.49
N ASN A 21 -11.95 0.67 -28.48
CA ASN A 21 -10.72 1.27 -27.94
C ASN A 21 -10.46 0.78 -26.50
N ASN A 22 -9.57 -0.19 -26.36
CA ASN A 22 -9.03 -0.63 -25.07
C ASN A 22 -8.14 0.48 -24.50
N ARG A 23 -8.71 1.30 -23.61
CA ARG A 23 -7.95 2.19 -22.71
C ARG A 23 -8.37 1.92 -21.26
N ALA A 24 -7.89 0.80 -20.74
CA ALA A 24 -8.06 0.44 -19.34
C ALA A 24 -7.09 1.27 -18.48
N HIS A 25 -7.48 2.45 -18.02
CA HIS A 25 -6.79 3.17 -16.93
C HIS A 25 -7.80 3.71 -15.90
N THR A 26 -7.48 3.37 -14.64
CA THR A 26 -8.05 3.90 -13.39
C THR A 26 -9.46 3.43 -13.01
N GLY A 27 -9.48 2.32 -12.26
CA GLY A 27 -10.59 1.94 -11.39
C GLY A 27 -10.05 1.32 -10.10
N TYR A 28 -9.88 2.13 -9.06
CA TYR A 28 -9.70 1.62 -7.69
C TYR A 28 -11.05 1.07 -7.22
N ASN A 29 -11.26 -0.24 -7.34
CA ASN A 29 -12.40 -0.91 -6.74
C ASN A 29 -12.08 -1.19 -5.26
N THR A 30 -12.60 -0.32 -4.39
CA THR A 30 -12.70 -0.57 -2.94
C THR A 30 -13.99 -1.35 -2.69
N THR A 31 -13.88 -2.66 -2.48
CA THR A 31 -14.94 -3.44 -1.86
C THR A 31 -14.31 -4.53 -0.98
N GLU A 32 -14.75 -4.52 0.28
CA GLU A 32 -14.81 -5.63 1.27
C GLU A 32 -13.72 -5.68 2.37
N GLU A 33 -14.12 -5.21 3.56
CA GLU A 33 -13.48 -5.29 4.89
C GLU A 33 -13.44 -6.74 5.47
N PRO A 34 -13.14 -6.98 6.78
CA PRO A 34 -11.90 -6.79 7.53
C PRO A 34 -11.40 -8.15 8.08
N ARG A 35 -10.20 -8.61 7.69
CA ARG A 35 -9.51 -9.71 8.41
C ARG A 35 -8.03 -9.40 8.52
N ARG A 36 -7.53 -9.47 9.76
CA ARG A 36 -6.10 -9.52 10.12
C ARG A 36 -5.44 -10.71 9.41
N LYS A 37 -5.11 -10.57 8.13
CA LYS A 37 -4.18 -11.45 7.44
C LYS A 37 -2.86 -10.70 7.40
N ARG A 38 -1.97 -11.10 8.31
CA ARG A 38 -0.57 -10.72 8.24
C ARG A 38 -0.07 -11.24 6.90
N GLN A 39 0.52 -10.33 6.12
CA GLN A 39 1.48 -10.64 5.08
C GLN A 39 0.88 -11.16 3.75
N ASP A 40 0.15 -10.30 3.03
CA ASP A 40 0.58 -10.09 1.64
C ASP A 40 2.06 -9.71 1.74
N GLU A 41 2.95 -10.41 1.04
CA GLU A 41 4.32 -9.95 0.83
C GLU A 41 4.22 -8.48 0.42
N ALA A 42 4.45 -7.59 1.39
CA ALA A 42 4.14 -6.19 1.23
C ALA A 42 4.92 -5.77 -0.01
N LYS A 43 4.18 -5.39 -1.08
CA LYS A 43 4.78 -5.05 -2.36
C LYS A 43 6.01 -4.20 -2.07
N PRO A 44 7.15 -4.51 -2.69
CA PRO A 44 8.40 -3.92 -2.27
C PRO A 44 8.30 -2.40 -2.40
N ASN A 45 8.64 -1.71 -1.32
CA ASN A 45 8.55 -0.25 -1.20
C ASN A 45 9.93 0.30 -0.87
N HIS A 46 10.16 1.54 -1.27
CA HIS A 46 11.38 2.28 -0.95
C HIS A 46 11.38 2.85 0.50
N ILE A 47 10.35 2.54 1.31
CA ILE A 47 10.20 3.00 2.69
C ILE A 47 10.27 1.79 3.63
N LEU A 48 11.15 1.86 4.64
CA LEU A 48 11.33 0.83 5.65
C LEU A 48 10.99 1.36 7.05
N LEU A 49 10.36 0.51 7.85
CA LEU A 49 10.09 0.76 9.27
C LEU A 49 11.16 0.06 10.12
N PHE A 50 11.98 0.85 10.80
CA PHE A 50 12.95 0.42 11.79
C PHE A 50 12.32 0.46 13.19
N THR A 51 12.43 -0.65 13.92
CA THR A 51 12.08 -0.70 15.35
C THR A 51 13.35 -0.90 16.15
N ILE A 52 13.67 0.06 17.02
CA ILE A 52 14.91 0.03 17.78
C ILE A 52 14.65 -0.71 19.09
N ILE A 53 15.37 -1.83 19.27
CA ILE A 53 15.28 -2.68 20.46
C ILE A 53 16.34 -2.21 21.45
N ASN A 54 15.94 -2.04 22.72
CA ASN A 54 16.82 -1.65 23.82
C ASN A 54 17.71 -0.41 23.53
N PRO A 55 17.14 0.74 23.15
CA PRO A 55 17.93 1.95 22.89
C PRO A 55 18.53 2.49 24.20
N MET A 56 19.78 2.11 24.50
CA MET A 56 20.52 2.62 25.66
C MET A 56 21.06 4.04 25.43
N TYR A 57 21.22 4.42 24.15
CA TYR A 57 21.69 5.74 23.72
C TYR A 57 20.65 6.43 22.82
N PRO A 58 20.66 7.77 22.75
CA PRO A 58 19.80 8.51 21.85
C PRO A 58 20.03 8.10 20.39
N ILE A 59 18.96 7.72 19.70
CA ILE A 59 18.99 7.46 18.26
C ILE A 59 18.71 8.76 17.52
N THR A 60 19.72 9.24 16.79
CA THR A 60 19.63 10.44 15.94
C THR A 60 19.48 10.07 14.46
N VAL A 61 19.11 11.06 13.66
CA VAL A 61 19.02 10.93 12.21
C VAL A 61 20.38 10.55 11.61
N ASP A 62 21.47 11.14 12.11
CA ASP A 62 22.82 10.89 11.58
C ASP A 62 23.27 9.45 11.80
N VAL A 63 22.91 8.84 12.94
CA VAL A 63 23.21 7.43 13.22
C VAL A 63 22.51 6.52 12.22
N LEU A 64 21.21 6.75 11.98
CA LEU A 64 20.45 5.96 11.01
C LEU A 64 20.94 6.20 9.58
N HIS A 65 21.26 7.44 9.21
CA HIS A 65 21.82 7.77 7.91
C HIS A 65 23.16 7.06 7.68
N THR A 66 24.06 7.07 8.66
CA THR A 66 25.38 6.44 8.58
C THR A 66 25.27 4.93 8.34
N ILE A 67 24.29 4.28 8.97
CA ILE A 67 24.04 2.84 8.78
C ILE A 67 23.46 2.58 7.39
N CYS A 68 22.40 3.32 7.03
CA CYS A 68 21.62 3.08 5.81
C CYS A 68 22.31 3.52 4.52
N GLN A 69 23.23 4.50 4.55
CA GLN A 69 23.88 5.00 3.33
C GLN A 69 24.69 3.91 2.60
N SER A 70 25.12 2.86 3.31
CA SER A 70 25.87 1.74 2.73
C SER A 70 25.01 0.89 1.78
N SER A 71 23.69 0.87 2.00
CA SER A 71 22.74 0.12 1.18
C SER A 71 22.22 0.92 -0.01
N GLY A 72 22.16 2.24 0.09
CA GLY A 72 21.75 3.15 -0.98
C GLY A 72 21.54 4.59 -0.48
N GLN A 73 21.16 5.50 -1.38
CA GLN A 73 20.94 6.90 -1.01
C GLN A 73 19.68 7.05 -0.16
N VAL A 74 19.84 7.65 1.02
CA VAL A 74 18.74 7.94 1.95
C VAL A 74 18.16 9.32 1.63
N LEU A 75 16.85 9.37 1.40
CA LEU A 75 16.14 10.61 1.08
C LEU A 75 15.57 11.27 2.32
N ARG A 76 14.92 10.50 3.20
CA ARG A 76 14.22 11.03 4.37
C ARG A 76 14.30 10.04 5.53
N ILE A 77 14.41 10.59 6.74
CA ILE A 77 14.37 9.83 7.99
C ILE A 77 13.39 10.54 8.93
N VAL A 78 12.43 9.79 9.44
CA VAL A 78 11.47 10.27 10.44
C VAL A 78 11.57 9.38 11.67
N ILE A 79 11.81 9.98 12.84
CA ILE A 79 11.93 9.26 14.11
C ILE A 79 10.71 9.58 14.97
N PHE A 80 10.10 8.55 15.56
CA PHE A 80 8.94 8.69 16.44
C PHE A 80 9.10 7.84 17.70
N LYS A 81 8.59 8.37 18.81
CA LYS A 81 8.70 7.80 20.16
C LYS A 81 7.33 7.61 20.77
N LYS A 82 6.50 6.74 20.18
CA LYS A 82 5.13 6.48 20.65
C LYS A 82 5.02 5.15 21.40
N ASN A 83 5.57 4.07 20.85
CA ASN A 83 5.58 2.72 21.42
C ASN A 83 7.00 2.14 21.37
N GLY A 84 7.95 2.82 22.02
CA GLY A 84 9.38 2.61 21.77
C GLY A 84 9.91 3.56 20.70
N VAL A 85 11.21 3.46 20.41
CA VAL A 85 11.84 4.27 19.37
C VAL A 85 11.70 3.53 18.05
N GLN A 86 11.05 4.18 17.09
CA GLN A 86 10.89 3.69 15.75
C GLN A 86 11.31 4.77 14.76
N ALA A 87 11.74 4.34 13.58
CA ALA A 87 12.10 5.26 12.52
C ALA A 87 11.59 4.76 11.17
N MET A 88 11.13 5.68 10.33
CA MET A 88 10.87 5.42 8.92
C MET A 88 12.00 5.99 8.10
N VAL A 89 12.58 5.15 7.24
CA VAL A 89 13.69 5.52 6.35
C VAL A 89 13.23 5.32 4.92
N GLU A 90 13.40 6.35 4.11
CA GLU A 90 13.08 6.37 2.69
C GLU A 90 14.36 6.35 1.87
N PHE A 91 14.42 5.43 0.90
CA PHE A 91 15.51 5.29 -0.05
C PHE A 91 15.13 5.85 -1.42
N ASP A 92 16.15 6.11 -2.23
CA ASP A 92 16.02 6.53 -3.63
C ASP A 92 15.33 5.50 -4.53
N SER A 93 15.54 4.21 -4.25
CA SER A 93 15.04 3.10 -5.05
C SER A 93 14.55 1.94 -4.18
N ILE A 94 13.70 1.11 -4.77
CA ILE A 94 13.21 -0.12 -4.14
C ILE A 94 14.38 -1.11 -3.96
N GLU A 95 15.34 -1.14 -4.88
CA GLU A 95 16.51 -2.01 -4.81
C GLU A 95 17.40 -1.65 -3.61
N SER A 96 17.62 -0.35 -3.39
CA SER A 96 18.32 0.17 -2.21
C SER A 96 17.61 -0.25 -0.92
N ALA A 97 16.28 -0.13 -0.87
CA ALA A 97 15.50 -0.56 0.29
C ALA A 97 15.53 -2.08 0.50
N ILE A 98 15.49 -2.88 -0.57
CA ILE A 98 15.62 -4.34 -0.48
C ILE A 98 16.99 -4.73 0.06
N ARG A 99 18.07 -4.06 -0.36
CA ARG A 99 19.42 -4.29 0.14
C ARG A 99 19.60 -3.90 1.61
N ALA A 100 18.76 -3.00 2.12
CA ALA A 100 18.80 -2.52 3.51
C ALA A 100 17.92 -3.34 4.47
N LYS A 101 17.04 -4.21 3.94
CA LYS A 101 16.13 -5.06 4.72
C LYS A 101 16.87 -6.20 5.40
#